data_AF-A0A2N0NDU1-F1
#
_entry.id   AF-A0A2N0NDU1-F1
#
_cell.length_a   1.000
_cell.length_b   1.000
_cell.length_c   1.000
_cell.angle_alpha   90.00
_cell.angle_beta   90.00
_cell.angle_gamma   90.00
#
_symmetry.space_group_name_H-M   'P 1'
#
loop_
_entity.id
_entity.type
_entity.pdbx_description
1 polymer ?
#
loop_
_entity_poly.entity_id
_entity_poly.type
_entity_poly.pdbx_seq_one_letter_code
_entity_poly.pdbx_strand_id
1 'polypeptide(L)' 'MELTNDDSFDPTPKLKSSPVPISFISFNDDDKSCIRCGDIFTETSDSNRQKYCKKCLLCYLTNITDKNIYLD' A
#
# COMPACT_ATOMS: atom_id res chain seq x y z
N MET A 1 -48.95 -4.22 -9.57
CA MET A 1 -48.03 -3.59 -8.61
C MET A 1 -46.77 -4.42 -8.63
N GLU A 2 -45.75 -3.96 -9.35
CA GLU A 2 -44.43 -4.60 -9.30
C GLU A 2 -43.61 -3.87 -8.24
N LEU A 3 -43.18 -4.61 -7.22
CA LEU A 3 -42.24 -4.14 -6.22
C LEU A 3 -40.86 -4.19 -6.85
N THR A 4 -40.39 -3.08 -7.42
CA THR A 4 -38.99 -2.91 -7.80
C THR A 4 -38.17 -2.81 -6.52
N ASN A 5 -37.77 -3.97 -6.00
CA ASN A 5 -36.78 -4.06 -4.94
C ASN A 5 -35.42 -4.15 -5.62
N ASP A 6 -34.92 -2.99 -6.04
CA ASP A 6 -33.62 -2.87 -6.73
C ASP A 6 -32.65 -2.01 -5.92
N ASP A 7 -32.77 -2.08 -4.59
CA ASP A 7 -31.70 -1.66 -3.67
C ASP A 7 -30.73 -2.83 -3.52
N SER A 8 -30.01 -3.14 -4.60
CA SER A 8 -28.81 -3.97 -4.53
C SER A 8 -27.77 -3.21 -3.72
N PHE A 9 -27.81 -3.40 -2.41
CA PHE A 9 -26.73 -3.03 -1.51
C PHE A 9 -25.50 -3.83 -1.97
N ASP A 10 -24.62 -3.21 -2.73
CA ASP A 10 -23.26 -3.73 -2.93
C ASP A 10 -22.52 -3.48 -1.62
N PRO A 11 -22.33 -4.51 -0.77
CA PRO A 11 -21.75 -4.33 0.56
C PRO A 11 -20.25 -4.01 0.48
N THR A 12 -19.69 -3.90 -0.73
CA THR A 12 -18.29 -3.60 -0.96
C THR A 12 -18.16 -2.13 -1.35
N PRO A 13 -17.78 -1.23 -0.42
CA PRO A 13 -17.35 0.10 -0.82
C PRO A 13 -16.25 -0.10 -1.87
N LYS A 14 -16.41 0.48 -3.06
CA LYS A 14 -15.33 0.50 -4.07
C LYS A 14 -14.17 1.28 -3.48
N LEU A 15 -13.26 0.57 -2.82
CA LEU A 15 -12.00 1.12 -2.34
C LEU A 15 -11.29 1.67 -3.57
N LYS A 16 -11.13 2.99 -3.62
CA LYS A 16 -10.33 3.60 -4.68
C LYS A 16 -8.90 3.17 -4.40
N SER A 17 -8.37 2.28 -5.23
CA SER A 17 -6.98 1.87 -5.15
C SER A 17 -6.08 3.11 -5.16
N SER A 18 -5.10 3.16 -4.25
CA SER A 18 -4.06 4.18 -4.32
C SER A 18 -3.46 4.18 -5.74
N PRO A 19 -3.31 5.35 -6.39
CA PRO A 19 -2.73 5.42 -7.72
C PRO A 19 -1.23 5.05 -7.72
N VAL A 20 -0.62 4.88 -6.55
CA VAL A 20 0.77 4.43 -6.38
C VAL A 20 0.78 3.16 -5.52
N PRO A 21 1.22 2.01 -6.06
CA PRO A 21 1.36 0.79 -5.28
C PRO A 21 2.39 0.93 -4.15
N ILE A 22 2.04 0.46 -2.96
CA ILE A 22 2.97 0.32 -1.83
C ILE A 22 3.98 -0.76 -2.20
N SER A 23 5.19 -0.33 -2.56
CA SER A 23 6.27 -1.21 -3.04
C SER A 23 7.57 -1.07 -2.24
N PHE A 24 7.52 -0.28 -1.16
CA PHE A 24 8.64 -0.08 -0.24
C PHE A 24 8.62 -1.06 0.94
N ILE A 25 7.57 -1.86 1.11
CA ILE A 25 7.43 -2.84 2.21
C ILE A 25 7.81 -4.22 1.67
N SER A 26 8.57 -5.00 2.45
CA SER A 26 8.75 -6.42 2.17
C SER A 26 7.63 -7.24 2.79
N PHE A 27 7.07 -8.18 2.02
CA PHE A 27 6.14 -9.20 2.53
C PHE A 27 6.84 -10.51 2.89
N ASN A 28 8.09 -10.67 2.47
CA ASN A 28 8.90 -11.83 2.78
C ASN A 28 10.01 -11.45 3.77
N ASP A 29 10.05 -12.14 4.90
CA ASP A 29 11.05 -11.94 5.95
C ASP A 29 12.44 -12.40 5.51
N ASP A 30 12.57 -13.22 4.47
CA ASP A 30 13.87 -13.64 3.96
C ASP A 30 14.51 -12.59 3.03
N ASP A 31 13.73 -11.60 2.57
CA ASP A 31 14.24 -10.58 1.67
C ASP A 31 15.25 -9.68 2.39
N LYS A 32 16.46 -9.58 1.83
CA LYS A 32 17.52 -8.71 2.34
C LYS A 32 17.59 -7.38 1.60
N SER A 33 17.21 -7.39 0.33
CA SER A 33 17.32 -6.26 -0.58
C SER A 33 15.96 -5.95 -1.20
N CYS A 34 15.69 -4.67 -1.39
CA CYS A 34 14.48 -4.17 -1.99
C CYS A 34 14.39 -4.62 -3.45
N ILE A 35 13.31 -5.35 -3.79
CA ILE A 35 13.04 -5.81 -5.16
C ILE A 35 12.94 -4.66 -6.18
N ARG A 36 12.64 -3.44 -5.72
CA ARG A 36 12.46 -2.26 -6.58
C ARG A 36 13.76 -1.56 -6.93
N CYS A 37 14.68 -1.41 -5.98
CA CYS A 37 15.89 -0.58 -6.16
C CYS A 37 17.20 -1.25 -5.74
N GLY A 38 17.16 -2.47 -5.19
CA GLY A 38 18.34 -3.24 -4.78
C GLY A 38 18.95 -2.83 -3.44
N ASP A 39 18.51 -1.74 -2.81
CA ASP A 39 19.02 -1.33 -1.49
C ASP A 39 18.64 -2.32 -0.39
N ILE A 40 19.48 -2.39 0.65
CA ILE A 40 19.20 -3.22 1.82
C ILE A 40 17.95 -2.69 2.55
N PHE A 41 17.06 -3.60 2.90
CA PHE A 41 15.88 -3.28 3.72
C PHE A 41 16.30 -2.78 5.11
N THR A 42 15.60 -1.77 5.61
CA THR A 42 15.63 -1.41 7.03
C THR A 42 14.58 -2.21 7.76
N GLU A 43 14.92 -2.72 8.94
CA GLU A 43 14.02 -3.43 9.83
C GLU A 43 13.59 -2.50 10.97
N THR A 44 12.31 -2.51 11.35
CA THR A 44 11.85 -1.82 12.55
C THR A 44 12.28 -2.58 13.80
N SER A 45 12.62 -1.85 14.86
CA SER A 45 13.05 -2.44 16.14
C SER A 45 11.93 -3.13 16.92
N ASP A 46 10.68 -3.03 16.44
CA ASP A 46 9.50 -3.57 17.11
C ASP A 46 9.39 -5.10 16.95
N SER A 47 8.57 -5.73 17.78
CA SER A 47 8.37 -7.20 17.85
C SER A 47 8.05 -7.86 16.51
N ASN A 48 7.52 -7.08 15.55
CA ASN A 48 7.04 -7.58 14.27
C ASN A 48 8.09 -7.45 13.15
N ARG A 49 9.27 -6.87 13.44
CA ARG A 49 10.45 -6.86 12.55
C ARG A 49 10.13 -6.45 11.09
N GLN A 50 9.21 -5.51 10.93
CA GLN A 50 8.73 -5.13 9.60
C GLN A 50 9.88 -4.54 8.77
N LYS A 51 10.12 -5.12 7.60
CA LYS A 51 11.12 -4.65 6.66
C LYS A 51 10.55 -3.64 5.68
N TYR A 52 11.27 -2.54 5.48
CA TYR A 52 10.92 -1.49 4.53
C TYR A 52 12.16 -0.81 3.92
N CYS A 53 12.04 -0.35 2.69
CA CYS A 53 13.10 0.30 1.94
C CYS A 53 13.01 1.82 2.09
N LYS A 54 13.99 2.44 2.77
CA LYS A 54 14.02 3.89 3.00
C LYS A 54 13.96 4.72 1.71
N LYS A 55 14.74 4.38 0.69
CA LYS A 55 14.74 5.14 -0.58
C LYS A 55 13.38 5.09 -1.29
N CYS A 56 12.83 3.88 -1.46
CA CYS A 56 11.50 3.71 -2.04
C CYS A 56 10.39 4.37 -1.22
N LEU A 57 10.47 4.37 0.11
CA LEU A 57 9.54 5.09 0.98
C LEU A 57 9.61 6.60 0.73
N LEU A 58 10.81 7.18 0.67
CA LEU A 58 10.97 8.61 0.34
C LEU A 58 10.39 8.93 -1.04
N CYS A 59 10.69 8.12 -2.06
CA CYS A 59 10.09 8.27 -3.39
C CYS A 59 8.57 8.18 -3.36
N TYR A 60 8.00 7.25 -2.58
CA TYR A 60 6.56 7.13 -2.39
C TYR A 60 5.97 8.42 -1.80
N LEU A 61 6.55 8.91 -0.70
CA LEU A 61 6.11 10.14 -0.01
C LEU A 61 6.18 11.37 -0.91
N THR A 62 7.23 11.52 -1.72
CA THR A 62 7.32 12.60 -2.70
C THR A 62 6.21 12.50 -3.75
N ASN A 63 5.96 11.30 -4.29
CA ASN A 63 4.92 11.10 -5.31
C ASN A 63 3.49 11.32 -4.79
N ILE A 64 3.23 11.07 -3.50
CA ILE A 64 1.92 11.33 -2.90
C ILE A 64 1.74 12.76 -2.43
N THR A 65 2.80 13.51 -2.14
CA THR A 65 2.66 14.93 -1.77
C THR A 65 2.15 15.77 -2.95
N ASP A 66 2.45 15.32 -4.18
CA ASP A 66 1.96 15.93 -5.41
C ASP A 66 0.52 15.52 -5.80
N LYS A 67 -0.14 14.61 -5.06
CA LYS A 67 -1.45 14.04 -5.42
C LYS A 67 -2.35 13.87 -4.19
N ASN A 68 -3.62 14.28 -4.26
CA ASN A 68 -4.62 13.98 -3.22
C ASN A 68 -4.93 12.46 -3.18
N ILE A 69 -4.04 11.67 -2.58
CA ILE A 69 -4.12 10.21 -2.54
C ILE A 69 -4.72 9.77 -1.21
N TYR A 70 -5.78 8.95 -1.32
CA TYR A 70 -6.28 8.16 -0.21
C TYR A 70 -5.36 6.94 -0.03
N LEU A 71 -4.84 6.77 1.18
CA LEU A 71 -4.05 5.62 1.59
C LEU A 71 -5.01 4.57 2.17
N ASP A 72 -4.98 3.36 1.61
CA ASP A 72 -5.73 2.18 2.06
C ASP A 72 -4.81 1.29 2.93
#